data_AF-A0AAE3SLZ8-F1
#
_entry.id   AF-A0AAE3SLZ8-F1
#
_cell.length_a   1.000
_cell.length_b   1.000
_cell.length_c   1.000
_cell.angle_alpha   90.00
_cell.angle_beta   90.00
_cell.angle_gamma   90.00
#
_symmetry.space_group_name_H-M   'P 1'
#
loop_
_entity.id
_entity.type
_entity.pdbx_description
1 polymer ?
#
loop_
_entity_poly.entity_id
_entity_poly.type
_entity_poly.pdbx_seq_one_letter_code
_entity_poly.pdbx_strand_id
1 'polypeptide(L)'
;MKTILSCVLLCSLGVIFAQQKAFEYPEGIYSNYDDFITGKPSLDNSIEAKQGKNIVITTFRIKDGNGNKIKHAFAASDGENVYVRTNAMLGHLTNVEFDKPNATDKDYSKALMANQDYLYLEVFFQSKSVKNWGIGKVYLSGILYNNTSGKFTILESMENLQTALGSPVSNGDQRINGQNIDAARKAVLPLFNTNN
;
A
#
# COMPACT_ATOMS: atom_id res chain seq x y z
N MET A 1 -34.35 -2.70 60.28
CA MET A 1 -34.23 -3.55 59.06
C MET A 1 -34.83 -2.80 57.89
N LYS A 2 -34.17 -2.86 56.72
CA LYS A 2 -34.51 -2.27 55.41
C LYS A 2 -34.04 -0.82 55.17
N THR A 3 -32.73 -0.65 55.12
CA THR A 3 -32.06 0.41 54.32
C THR A 3 -30.86 -0.23 53.64
N ILE A 4 -31.13 -1.10 52.66
CA ILE A 4 -30.13 -1.66 51.75
C ILE A 4 -30.78 -1.70 50.38
N LEU A 5 -30.64 -0.64 49.59
CA LEU A 5 -30.55 -0.70 48.12
C LEU A 5 -30.49 0.73 47.55
N SER A 6 -29.37 1.41 47.71
CA SER A 6 -28.98 2.52 46.82
C SER A 6 -27.50 2.77 47.03
N CYS A 7 -26.77 2.96 45.92
CA CYS A 7 -25.39 3.47 45.84
C CYS A 7 -24.22 2.51 45.56
N VAL A 8 -24.42 1.36 44.89
CA VAL A 8 -23.28 0.72 44.18
C VAL A 8 -23.71 0.21 42.81
N LEU A 9 -24.06 1.13 41.91
CA LEU A 9 -24.14 0.86 40.48
C LEU A 9 -23.58 2.05 39.69
N LEU A 10 -22.32 2.39 39.99
CA LEU A 10 -21.49 3.33 39.23
C LEU A 10 -20.13 2.68 38.95
N CYS A 11 -20.15 1.43 38.48
CA CYS A 11 -18.99 0.85 37.81
C CYS A 11 -19.02 1.32 36.36
N SER A 12 -18.46 2.50 36.14
CA SER A 12 -17.60 2.83 35.01
C SER A 12 -17.87 2.04 33.73
N LEU A 13 -18.82 2.53 32.91
CA LEU A 13 -18.69 2.40 31.46
C LEU A 13 -17.45 3.22 31.06
N GLY A 14 -16.28 2.63 31.26
CA GLY A 14 -15.09 3.03 30.54
C GLY A 14 -15.35 2.68 29.08
N VAL A 15 -15.84 3.64 28.31
CA VAL A 15 -15.74 3.58 26.86
C VAL A 15 -14.25 3.62 26.58
N ILE A 16 -13.64 2.43 26.49
CA ILE A 16 -12.33 2.29 25.88
C ILE A 16 -12.59 2.63 24.43
N PHE A 17 -12.44 3.90 24.08
CA PHE A 17 -12.10 4.28 22.72
C PHE A 17 -10.74 3.65 22.48
N ALA A 18 -10.74 2.38 22.07
CA ALA A 18 -9.61 1.79 21.39
C ALA A 18 -9.48 2.62 20.12
N GLN A 19 -8.67 3.68 20.17
CA GLN A 19 -8.08 4.21 18.95
C GLN A 19 -7.41 3.00 18.31
N GLN A 20 -8.02 2.44 17.26
CA GLN A 20 -7.34 1.46 16.43
C GLN A 20 -6.05 2.14 16.02
N LYS A 21 -4.93 1.71 16.62
CA LYS A 21 -3.61 2.14 16.16
C LYS A 21 -3.62 1.89 14.66
N ALA A 22 -3.27 2.91 13.90
CA ALA A 22 -2.92 2.75 12.51
C ALA A 22 -1.99 1.53 12.42
N PHE A 23 -2.24 0.65 11.45
CA PHE A 23 -1.36 -0.49 11.23
C PHE A 23 0.00 0.04 10.84
N GLU A 24 0.91 -0.03 11.79
CA GLU A 24 2.30 0.30 11.58
C GLU A 24 2.99 -1.02 11.21
N TYR A 25 3.39 -1.13 9.95
CA TYR A 25 4.36 -2.15 9.56
C TYR A 25 5.60 -1.94 10.43
N PRO A 26 6.05 -2.96 11.20
CA PRO A 26 7.23 -2.80 12.03
C PRO A 26 8.43 -2.33 11.21
N GLU A 27 9.25 -1.47 11.81
CA GLU A 27 10.51 -1.03 11.22
C GLU A 27 11.38 -2.27 10.91
N GLY A 28 11.93 -2.31 9.70
CA GLY A 28 12.80 -3.41 9.28
C GLY A 28 12.67 -3.77 7.82
N ILE A 29 13.30 -4.89 7.47
CA ILE A 29 13.44 -5.37 6.09
C ILE A 29 12.66 -6.67 5.93
N TYR A 30 11.75 -6.67 4.97
CA TYR A 30 10.94 -7.83 4.58
C TYR A 30 11.61 -8.46 3.36
N SER A 31 12.43 -9.50 3.59
CA SER A 31 13.29 -10.06 2.55
C SER A 31 12.47 -10.70 1.43
N ASN A 32 11.39 -11.38 1.80
CA ASN A 32 10.50 -12.07 0.87
C ASN A 32 9.04 -11.65 1.06
N TYR A 33 8.17 -12.23 0.24
CA TYR A 33 6.75 -11.92 0.24
C TYR A 33 6.03 -12.39 1.52
N ASP A 34 6.41 -13.56 2.05
CA ASP A 34 5.80 -14.14 3.24
C ASP A 34 6.11 -13.31 4.49
N ASP A 35 7.33 -12.80 4.61
CA ASP A 35 7.72 -11.85 5.67
C ASP A 35 6.79 -10.63 5.65
N PHE A 36 6.54 -10.10 4.43
CA PHE A 36 5.74 -8.91 4.22
C PHE A 36 4.27 -9.12 4.59
N ILE A 37 3.63 -10.20 4.11
CA ILE A 37 2.21 -10.46 4.40
C ILE A 37 1.97 -10.85 5.86
N THR A 38 2.97 -11.44 6.52
CA THR A 38 2.87 -11.78 7.94
C THR A 38 3.22 -10.61 8.87
N GLY A 39 3.65 -9.47 8.30
CA GLY A 39 4.05 -8.28 9.07
C GLY A 39 5.27 -8.52 9.95
N LYS A 40 6.13 -9.48 9.60
CA LYS A 40 7.31 -9.87 10.38
C LYS A 40 8.58 -9.57 9.58
N PRO A 41 9.31 -8.49 9.88
CA PRO A 41 10.57 -8.22 9.21
C PRO A 41 11.57 -9.37 9.47
N SER A 42 12.29 -9.75 8.42
CA SER A 42 13.36 -10.76 8.48
C SER A 42 14.65 -10.23 9.10
N LEU A 43 14.82 -8.90 9.09
CA LEU A 43 15.96 -8.19 9.67
C LEU A 43 15.44 -6.91 10.31
N ASP A 44 15.63 -6.80 11.62
CA ASP A 44 15.40 -5.57 12.37
C ASP A 44 16.59 -4.64 12.17
N ASN A 45 16.54 -3.86 11.09
CA ASN A 45 17.53 -2.85 10.74
C ASN A 45 16.81 -1.56 10.40
N SER A 46 17.30 -0.45 10.94
CA SER A 46 16.85 0.86 10.47
C SER A 46 17.19 1.04 8.99
N ILE A 47 16.35 1.81 8.31
CA ILE A 47 16.51 2.07 6.88
C ILE A 47 16.55 3.56 6.56
N GLU A 48 17.30 3.91 5.52
CA GLU A 48 17.27 5.23 4.89
C GLU A 48 16.57 5.10 3.53
N ALA A 49 15.44 5.79 3.35
CA ALA A 49 14.76 5.87 2.07
C ALA A 49 15.08 7.18 1.35
N LYS A 50 15.61 7.09 0.13
CA LYS A 50 15.91 8.27 -0.70
C LYS A 50 15.16 8.21 -2.02
N GLN A 51 14.35 9.23 -2.27
CA GLN A 51 13.63 9.40 -3.52
C GLN A 51 14.61 9.51 -4.70
N GLY A 52 14.26 8.86 -5.82
CA GLY A 52 15.02 8.94 -7.06
C GLY A 52 15.10 10.38 -7.58
N LYS A 53 16.24 10.74 -8.19
CA LYS A 53 16.47 12.08 -8.77
C LYS A 53 15.86 12.28 -10.17
N ASN A 54 15.23 11.26 -10.75
CA ASN A 54 14.62 11.34 -12.08
C ASN A 54 13.17 11.84 -11.99
N ILE A 55 12.67 12.38 -13.10
CA ILE A 55 11.35 13.01 -13.29
C ILE A 55 10.15 12.08 -12.95
N VAL A 56 10.40 10.77 -12.81
CA VAL A 56 9.41 9.76 -12.42
C VAL A 56 9.42 9.63 -10.89
N ILE A 57 8.74 10.58 -10.24
CA ILE A 57 8.87 10.97 -8.83
C ILE A 57 8.43 9.88 -7.81
N THR A 58 7.92 8.71 -8.20
CA THR A 58 7.33 7.76 -7.22
C THR A 58 8.27 6.66 -6.72
N THR A 59 9.53 6.64 -7.16
CA THR A 59 10.49 5.57 -6.81
C THR A 59 11.50 6.00 -5.75
N PHE A 60 11.88 5.04 -4.90
CA PHE A 60 12.80 5.20 -3.78
C PHE A 60 13.90 4.15 -3.85
N ARG A 61 15.10 4.53 -3.40
CA ARG A 61 16.21 3.63 -3.13
C ARG A 61 16.39 3.52 -1.62
N ILE A 62 16.47 2.29 -1.13
CA ILE A 62 16.57 2.00 0.29
C ILE A 62 18.00 1.57 0.63
N LYS A 63 18.50 2.02 1.78
CA LYS A 63 19.71 1.51 2.42
C LYS A 63 19.42 1.02 3.82
N ASP A 64 20.26 0.11 4.31
CA ASP A 64 20.27 -0.29 5.72
C ASP A 64 20.96 0.76 6.62
N GLY A 65 20.91 0.54 7.93
CA GLY A 65 21.56 1.40 8.93
C GLY A 65 23.09 1.49 8.80
N ASN A 66 23.72 0.60 8.03
CA ASN A 66 25.14 0.63 7.70
C ASN A 66 25.42 1.42 6.41
N GLY A 67 24.40 1.93 5.74
CA GLY A 67 24.49 2.66 4.47
C GLY A 67 24.58 1.76 3.22
N ASN A 68 24.44 0.44 3.36
CA ASN A 68 24.44 -0.49 2.23
C ASN A 68 23.09 -0.47 1.51
N LYS A 69 23.13 -0.54 0.18
CA LYS A 69 21.91 -0.55 -0.65
C LYS A 69 21.14 -1.87 -0.50
N ILE A 70 19.86 -1.79 -0.15
CA ILE A 70 18.95 -2.93 -0.10
C ILE A 70 18.32 -3.12 -1.48
N LYS A 71 18.85 -4.07 -2.26
CA LYS A 71 18.46 -4.23 -3.68
C LYS A 71 17.35 -5.24 -3.92
N HIS A 72 17.23 -6.24 -3.05
CA HIS A 72 16.47 -7.46 -3.35
C HIS A 72 15.41 -7.84 -2.33
N ALA A 73 15.26 -7.07 -1.25
CA ALA A 73 14.17 -7.26 -0.32
C ALA A 73 12.83 -7.01 -1.02
N PHE A 74 11.78 -7.72 -0.58
CA PHE A 74 10.44 -7.50 -1.07
C PHE A 74 9.92 -6.13 -0.66
N ALA A 75 10.09 -5.77 0.61
CA ALA A 75 9.70 -4.48 1.16
C ALA A 75 10.64 -4.04 2.28
N ALA A 76 10.52 -2.79 2.69
CA ALA A 76 11.17 -2.22 3.87
C ALA A 76 10.24 -1.19 4.52
N SER A 77 10.37 -1.01 5.83
CA SER A 77 9.67 0.05 6.56
C SER A 77 10.63 0.76 7.51
N ASP A 78 10.50 2.08 7.60
CA ASP A 78 11.19 2.93 8.58
C ASP A 78 10.34 3.16 9.84
N GLY A 79 9.26 2.38 10.02
CA GLY A 79 8.30 2.52 11.11
C GLY A 79 7.18 3.56 10.85
N GLU A 80 7.35 4.46 9.87
CA GLU A 80 6.35 5.46 9.49
C GLU A 80 5.79 5.20 8.09
N ASN A 81 6.67 4.88 7.15
CA ASN A 81 6.40 4.61 5.75
C ASN A 81 6.74 3.17 5.42
N VAL A 82 6.07 2.65 4.38
CA VAL A 82 6.33 1.33 3.82
C VAL A 82 6.73 1.49 2.36
N TYR A 83 7.78 0.78 1.98
CA TYR A 83 8.37 0.80 0.65
C TYR A 83 8.33 -0.62 0.09
N VAL A 84 7.62 -0.83 -1.00
CA VAL A 84 7.49 -2.15 -1.64
C VAL A 84 8.25 -2.14 -2.95
N ARG A 85 9.10 -3.16 -3.19
CA ARG A 85 9.91 -3.24 -4.41
C ARG A 85 9.01 -3.35 -5.63
N THR A 86 9.12 -2.36 -6.53
CA THR A 86 8.14 -2.14 -7.61
C THR A 86 8.04 -3.31 -8.58
N ASN A 87 9.15 -3.99 -8.90
CA ASN A 87 9.10 -5.16 -9.76
C ASN A 87 8.68 -6.44 -9.03
N ALA A 88 8.85 -6.52 -7.71
CA ALA A 88 8.48 -7.71 -6.94
C ALA A 88 6.96 -7.82 -6.72
N MET A 89 6.29 -6.71 -6.42
CA MET A 89 4.83 -6.69 -6.24
C MET A 89 4.09 -7.22 -7.48
N LEU A 90 4.66 -7.07 -8.68
CA LEU A 90 4.03 -7.51 -9.93
C LEU A 90 3.82 -9.01 -10.01
N GLY A 91 4.66 -9.80 -9.31
CA GLY A 91 4.48 -11.25 -9.21
C GLY A 91 3.25 -11.66 -8.39
N HIS A 92 2.59 -10.71 -7.72
CA HIS A 92 1.48 -10.93 -6.80
C HIS A 92 0.23 -10.12 -7.21
N LEU A 93 0.15 -9.72 -8.48
CA LEU A 93 -1.00 -9.01 -9.03
C LEU A 93 -2.18 -9.95 -9.30
N THR A 94 -3.39 -9.48 -9.01
CA THR A 94 -4.65 -10.17 -9.34
C THR A 94 -4.99 -10.07 -10.82
N ASN A 95 -4.58 -8.97 -11.47
CA ASN A 95 -4.74 -8.73 -12.89
C ASN A 95 -3.42 -8.96 -13.63
N VAL A 96 -3.49 -9.77 -14.70
CA VAL A 96 -2.32 -10.28 -15.44
C VAL A 96 -1.94 -9.44 -16.66
N GLU A 97 -2.82 -8.51 -17.08
CA GLU A 97 -2.58 -7.64 -18.22
C GLU A 97 -2.21 -6.25 -17.74
N PHE A 98 -0.92 -5.91 -17.83
CA PHE A 98 -0.42 -4.57 -17.52
C PHE A 98 0.86 -4.29 -18.31
N ASP A 99 1.11 -2.99 -18.52
CA ASP A 99 2.36 -2.52 -19.12
C ASP A 99 3.55 -2.65 -18.15
N LYS A 100 4.78 -2.43 -18.60
CA LYS A 100 5.94 -2.57 -17.70
C LYS A 100 5.99 -1.35 -16.76
N PRO A 101 6.27 -1.50 -15.45
CA PRO A 101 6.55 -0.35 -14.60
C PRO A 101 7.81 0.37 -15.08
N ASN A 102 7.80 1.69 -14.94
CA ASN A 102 8.94 2.55 -15.18
C ASN A 102 9.84 2.58 -13.93
N ALA A 103 10.33 1.39 -13.56
CA ALA A 103 11.16 1.15 -12.39
C ALA A 103 12.26 0.13 -12.73
N THR A 104 13.43 0.30 -12.11
CA THR A 104 14.49 -0.70 -12.13
C THR A 104 14.26 -1.77 -11.06
N ASP A 105 14.97 -2.89 -11.13
CA ASP A 105 14.81 -4.00 -10.17
C ASP A 105 15.16 -3.65 -8.72
N LYS A 106 15.71 -2.46 -8.48
CA LYS A 106 16.20 -1.98 -7.18
C LYS A 106 15.34 -0.83 -6.63
N ASP A 107 14.33 -0.42 -7.39
CA ASP A 107 13.47 0.69 -7.03
C ASP A 107 12.26 0.20 -6.24
N TYR A 108 11.88 1.00 -5.25
CA TYR A 108 10.76 0.74 -4.36
C TYR A 108 9.70 1.82 -4.55
N SER A 109 8.44 1.45 -4.46
CA SER A 109 7.31 2.37 -4.42
C SER A 109 6.91 2.58 -2.97
N LYS A 110 6.74 3.84 -2.58
CA LYS A 110 6.24 4.19 -1.25
C LYS A 110 4.71 4.00 -1.21
N ALA A 111 4.20 3.40 -0.14
CA ALA A 111 2.77 3.45 0.16
C ALA A 111 2.38 4.89 0.51
N LEU A 112 1.37 5.42 -0.18
CA LEU A 112 0.85 6.78 0.07
C LEU A 112 -0.21 6.78 1.17
N MET A 113 -0.95 5.66 1.30
CA MET A 113 -1.91 5.43 2.37
C MET A 113 -1.76 3.99 2.86
N ALA A 114 -1.90 3.79 4.17
CA ALA A 114 -1.74 2.50 4.82
C ALA A 114 -2.69 2.40 6.02
N ASN A 115 -3.32 1.24 6.19
CA ASN A 115 -4.04 0.87 7.42
C ASN A 115 -3.98 -0.66 7.64
N GLN A 116 -4.79 -1.17 8.58
CA GLN A 116 -4.81 -2.59 8.97
C GLN A 116 -5.20 -3.53 7.85
N ASP A 117 -5.92 -3.03 6.85
CA ASP A 117 -6.53 -3.84 5.81
C ASP A 117 -5.91 -3.60 4.43
N TYR A 118 -5.35 -2.42 4.19
CA TYR A 118 -4.95 -1.97 2.87
C TYR A 118 -3.64 -1.18 2.84
N LEU A 119 -2.95 -1.27 1.70
CA LEU A 119 -1.96 -0.28 1.27
C LEU A 119 -2.35 0.28 -0.10
N TYR A 120 -2.14 1.57 -0.31
CA TYR A 120 -2.27 2.20 -1.61
C TYR A 120 -0.93 2.75 -2.08
N LEU A 121 -0.51 2.36 -3.28
CA LEU A 121 0.73 2.80 -3.92
C LEU A 121 0.44 3.41 -5.29
N GLU A 122 1.35 4.24 -5.79
CA GLU A 122 1.26 4.79 -7.14
C GLU A 122 2.52 4.48 -7.95
N VAL A 123 2.32 3.84 -9.10
CA VAL A 123 3.40 3.34 -9.95
C VAL A 123 3.24 3.87 -11.37
N PHE A 124 4.33 4.42 -11.91
CA PHE A 124 4.36 4.78 -13.32
C PHE A 124 4.57 3.52 -14.16
N PHE A 125 3.77 3.37 -15.19
CA PHE A 125 3.85 2.32 -16.20
C PHE A 125 4.24 2.93 -17.55
N GLN A 126 4.91 2.14 -18.38
CA GLN A 126 5.33 2.50 -19.72
C GLN A 126 4.88 1.45 -20.72
N SER A 127 4.24 1.89 -21.79
CA SER A 127 3.76 0.96 -22.81
C SER A 127 4.89 0.19 -23.48
N LYS A 128 4.61 -1.03 -23.93
CA LYS A 128 5.59 -1.88 -24.66
C LYS A 128 6.29 -1.10 -25.79
N SER A 129 5.57 -0.21 -26.46
CA SER A 129 6.09 0.65 -27.53
C SER A 129 7.12 1.68 -27.04
N VAL A 130 6.97 2.25 -25.83
CA VAL A 130 7.97 3.17 -25.24
C VAL A 130 9.30 2.47 -25.10
N LYS A 131 9.31 1.25 -24.54
CA LYS A 131 10.53 0.48 -24.33
C LYS A 131 11.23 0.14 -25.64
N ASN A 132 10.47 -0.31 -26.63
CA ASN A 132 11.05 -0.86 -27.85
C ASN A 132 11.47 0.24 -28.83
N TRP A 133 10.66 1.28 -28.99
CA TRP A 133 10.81 2.27 -30.07
C TRP A 133 10.93 3.72 -29.56
N GLY A 134 10.91 3.95 -28.24
CA GLY A 134 10.93 5.30 -27.65
C GLY A 134 9.63 6.09 -27.86
N ILE A 135 8.59 5.46 -28.41
CA ILE A 135 7.31 6.09 -28.75
C ILE A 135 6.21 5.36 -28.00
N GLY A 136 5.44 6.08 -27.18
CA GLY A 136 4.31 5.50 -26.47
C GLY A 136 3.87 6.31 -25.27
N LYS A 137 3.24 5.65 -24.31
CA LYS A 137 2.62 6.32 -23.15
C LYS A 137 3.35 5.95 -21.87
N VAL A 138 3.69 6.95 -21.07
CA VAL A 138 4.02 6.81 -19.66
C VAL A 138 2.82 7.31 -18.87
N TYR A 139 2.30 6.52 -17.95
CA TYR A 139 1.09 6.83 -17.21
C TYR A 139 1.19 6.38 -15.75
N LEU A 140 0.45 7.02 -14.85
CA LEU A 140 0.48 6.74 -13.42
C LEU A 140 -0.76 5.95 -13.03
N SER A 141 -0.56 4.78 -12.41
CA SER A 141 -1.66 3.95 -11.92
C SER A 141 -1.58 3.74 -10.42
N GLY A 142 -2.76 3.70 -9.79
CA GLY A 142 -2.91 3.29 -8.41
C GLY A 142 -2.86 1.77 -8.28
N ILE A 143 -2.24 1.28 -7.21
CA ILE A 143 -2.21 -0.13 -6.85
C ILE A 143 -2.73 -0.27 -5.43
N LEU A 144 -3.76 -1.10 -5.26
CA LEU A 144 -4.31 -1.44 -3.95
C LEU A 144 -3.79 -2.82 -3.54
N TYR A 145 -3.17 -2.89 -2.37
CA TYR A 145 -2.86 -4.13 -1.68
C TYR A 145 -3.91 -4.39 -0.62
N ASN A 146 -4.41 -5.62 -0.54
CA ASN A 146 -5.35 -6.06 0.49
C ASN A 146 -4.62 -7.06 1.41
N ASN A 147 -4.42 -6.66 2.67
CA ASN A 147 -3.67 -7.40 3.70
C ASN A 147 -4.31 -8.76 3.99
N THR A 148 -5.65 -8.86 3.99
CA THR A 148 -6.38 -10.12 4.24
C THR A 148 -6.14 -11.13 3.12
N SER A 149 -6.18 -10.68 1.87
CA SER A 149 -6.03 -11.56 0.70
C SER A 149 -4.58 -11.84 0.34
N GLY A 150 -3.65 -10.98 0.78
CA GLY A 150 -2.28 -11.01 0.29
C GLY A 150 -2.24 -10.83 -1.24
N LYS A 151 -2.89 -9.80 -1.78
CA LYS A 151 -2.87 -9.56 -3.23
C LYS A 151 -2.81 -8.09 -3.56
N PHE A 152 -2.08 -7.79 -4.63
CA PHE A 152 -2.02 -6.47 -5.24
C PHE A 152 -2.99 -6.41 -6.43
N THR A 153 -3.62 -5.25 -6.64
CA THR A 153 -4.50 -5.03 -7.80
C THR A 153 -4.21 -3.67 -8.39
N ILE A 154 -3.89 -3.60 -9.68
CA ILE A 154 -3.79 -2.31 -10.38
C ILE A 154 -5.20 -1.81 -10.65
N LEU A 155 -5.47 -0.56 -10.28
CA LEU A 155 -6.77 0.07 -10.40
C LEU A 155 -6.92 0.74 -11.78
N GLU A 156 -7.13 -0.06 -12.82
CA GLU A 156 -7.38 0.42 -14.19
C GLU A 156 -8.87 0.53 -14.54
N SER A 157 -9.74 0.05 -13.66
CA SER A 157 -11.19 0.14 -13.79
C SER A 157 -11.88 0.03 -12.43
N MET A 158 -13.18 0.35 -12.40
CA MET A 158 -14.01 0.12 -11.23
C MET A 158 -14.16 -1.38 -10.90
N GLU A 159 -14.13 -2.25 -11.92
CA GLU A 159 -14.14 -3.70 -11.74
C GLU A 159 -12.89 -4.19 -11.00
N ASN A 160 -11.72 -3.62 -11.30
CA ASN A 160 -10.49 -3.92 -10.55
C ASN A 160 -10.61 -3.50 -9.09
N LEU A 161 -11.24 -2.34 -8.81
CA LEU A 161 -11.50 -1.92 -7.43
C LEU A 161 -12.45 -2.89 -6.72
N GLN A 162 -13.57 -3.25 -7.35
CA GLN A 162 -14.52 -4.23 -6.80
C GLN A 162 -13.84 -5.58 -6.51
N THR A 163 -12.97 -6.04 -7.43
CA THR A 163 -12.17 -7.25 -7.26
C THR A 163 -11.24 -7.15 -6.05
N ALA A 164 -10.57 -6.01 -5.87
CA ALA A 164 -9.67 -5.79 -4.75
C ALA A 164 -10.40 -5.68 -3.39
N LEU A 165 -11.66 -5.23 -3.41
CA LEU A 165 -12.52 -5.10 -2.23
C LEU A 165 -13.31 -6.36 -1.90
N GLY A 166 -13.48 -7.27 -2.86
CA GLY A 166 -14.34 -8.45 -2.69
C GLY A 166 -15.82 -8.10 -2.48
N SER A 167 -16.27 -6.92 -2.93
CA SER A 167 -17.65 -6.43 -2.78
C SER A 167 -18.05 -5.49 -3.92
N PRO A 168 -19.34 -5.48 -4.33
CA PRO A 168 -19.84 -4.56 -5.34
C PRO A 168 -19.83 -3.11 -4.82
N VAL A 169 -19.19 -2.22 -5.57
CA VAL A 169 -19.18 -0.77 -5.33
C VAL A 169 -20.33 -0.16 -6.13
N SER A 170 -21.20 0.64 -5.50
CA SER A 170 -22.38 1.22 -6.16
C SER A 170 -21.98 2.10 -7.35
N ASN A 171 -22.55 1.78 -8.52
CA ASN A 171 -22.24 2.38 -9.81
C ASN A 171 -22.31 3.91 -9.82
N GLY A 172 -21.16 4.54 -10.04
CA GLY A 172 -21.06 5.74 -10.85
C GLY A 172 -20.13 5.41 -12.01
N ASP A 173 -20.53 5.74 -13.25
CA ASP A 173 -19.77 5.55 -14.50
C ASP A 173 -18.46 6.35 -14.51
N GLN A 174 -17.55 6.06 -13.58
CA GLN A 174 -16.21 6.63 -13.54
C GLN A 174 -15.24 5.55 -13.97
N ARG A 175 -14.83 5.61 -15.24
CA ARG A 175 -13.63 4.93 -15.70
C ARG A 175 -12.45 5.40 -14.84
N ILE A 176 -12.01 4.56 -13.90
CA ILE A 176 -10.72 4.70 -13.23
C ILE A 176 -9.65 4.22 -14.22
N ASN A 177 -9.57 4.84 -15.40
CA ASN A 177 -8.50 4.50 -16.33
C ASN A 177 -7.16 4.83 -15.65
N GLY A 178 -6.08 4.09 -15.94
CA GLY A 178 -4.70 4.41 -15.50
C GLY A 178 -4.18 5.79 -15.94
N GLN A 179 -5.05 6.69 -16.37
CA GLN A 179 -4.81 8.09 -16.72
C GLN A 179 -5.52 9.08 -15.79
N ASN A 180 -6.43 8.63 -14.92
CA ASN A 180 -7.11 9.48 -13.95
C ASN A 180 -6.81 9.00 -12.53
N ILE A 181 -5.57 9.26 -12.09
CA ILE A 181 -5.09 8.92 -10.76
C ILE A 181 -5.96 9.53 -9.65
N ASP A 182 -6.59 10.67 -9.90
CA ASP A 182 -7.48 11.32 -8.93
C ASP A 182 -8.78 10.55 -8.72
N ALA A 183 -9.30 9.88 -9.75
CA ALA A 183 -10.43 8.97 -9.60
C ALA A 183 -10.04 7.75 -8.74
N ALA A 184 -8.85 7.18 -8.94
CA ALA A 184 -8.35 6.07 -8.14
C ALA A 184 -8.19 6.50 -6.66
N ARG A 185 -7.52 7.63 -6.41
CA ARG A 185 -7.36 8.21 -5.06
C ARG A 185 -8.70 8.42 -4.39
N LYS A 186 -9.66 9.06 -5.07
CA LYS A 186 -11.00 9.32 -4.53
C LYS A 186 -11.75 8.02 -4.21
N ALA A 187 -11.62 6.99 -5.05
CA ALA A 187 -12.32 5.74 -4.87
C ALA A 187 -11.77 4.90 -3.70
N VAL A 188 -10.46 4.96 -3.44
CA VAL A 188 -9.85 4.23 -2.31
C VAL A 188 -9.89 5.01 -1.00
N LEU A 189 -10.04 6.34 -1.04
CA LEU A 189 -10.02 7.19 0.16
C LEU A 189 -10.98 6.72 1.29
N PRO A 190 -12.23 6.28 1.01
CA PRO A 190 -13.12 5.77 2.06
C PRO A 190 -12.56 4.56 2.82
N LEU A 191 -11.67 3.77 2.22
CA LEU A 191 -11.03 2.61 2.86
C LEU A 191 -10.06 3.03 3.96
N PHE A 192 -9.50 4.24 3.86
CA PHE A 192 -8.49 4.78 4.77
C PHE A 192 -9.07 5.81 5.74
N ASN A 193 -10.29 6.29 5.50
CA ASN A 193 -10.99 7.28 6.31
C ASN A 193 -12.01 6.68 7.29
N THR A 194 -11.98 5.37 7.51
CA THR A 194 -12.73 4.72 8.58
C THR A 194 -12.10 5.06 9.93
N ASN A 195 -12.29 6.32 10.36
CA ASN A 195 -12.27 6.85 11.73
C ASN A 195 -12.13 8.38 11.68
N ASN A 196 -13.27 9.08 11.59
CA ASN A 196 -13.48 10.41 12.15
C ASN A 196 -14.85 10.43 12.81
#